data_AF-A0A060BUU9-F1
#
_entry.id   AF-A0A060BUU9-F1
#
_cell.length_a   1.000
_cell.length_b   1.000
_cell.length_c   1.000
_cell.angle_alpha   90.00
_cell.angle_beta   90.00
_cell.angle_gamma   90.00
#
_symmetry.space_group_name_H-M   'P 1'
#
loop_
_entity.id
_entity.type
_entity.pdbx_description
1 polymer ?
#
loop_
_entity_poly.entity_id
_entity_poly.type
_entity_poly.pdbx_seq_one_letter_code
_entity_poly.pdbx_strand_id
1 'polypeptide(L)'
;KGAHGMVYVFVHGHDFKAAIADFYRLTGPQPVVPRFALGNWWSRYHPYSAGEYTGLLDTFADHHVPLAVAVLDMDWHLVDLPADQGPGWTGFTWNRDLFPDPSDSLATCTPGASP
;
A
#
# COMPACT_ATOMS: atom_id res chain seq x y z
N LYS A 1 -3.50 -19.59 40.92
CA LYS A 1 -2.56 -20.26 39.99
C LYS A 1 -2.03 -19.18 39.05
N GLY A 2 -0.79 -18.72 39.26
CA GLY A 2 -0.19 -17.65 38.45
C GLY A 2 0.42 -18.21 37.19
N ALA A 3 0.17 -17.57 36.05
CA ALA A 3 0.88 -17.86 34.81
C ALA A 3 2.33 -17.39 34.97
N HIS A 4 3.26 -18.33 35.11
CA HIS A 4 4.69 -18.02 35.09
C HIS A 4 5.09 -17.82 33.61
N GLY A 5 5.16 -16.56 33.18
CA GLY A 5 5.74 -16.23 31.87
C GLY A 5 7.21 -16.63 31.82
N MET A 6 7.63 -17.29 30.76
CA MET A 6 9.05 -17.55 30.50
C MET A 6 9.67 -16.29 29.91
N VAL A 7 10.68 -15.75 30.58
CA VAL A 7 11.43 -14.56 30.15
C VAL A 7 12.82 -15.00 29.74
N TYR A 8 13.23 -14.60 28.54
CA TYR A 8 14.57 -14.82 28.02
C TYR A 8 15.23 -13.46 27.79
N VAL A 9 16.52 -13.35 28.13
CA VAL A 9 17.33 -12.15 27.91
C VAL A 9 18.56 -12.56 27.11
N PHE A 10 18.74 -11.94 25.94
CA PHE A 10 19.90 -12.15 25.07
C PHE A 10 20.75 -10.88 25.08
N VAL A 11 22.04 -11.01 25.40
CA VAL A 11 22.97 -9.88 25.54
C VAL A 11 24.13 -10.09 24.58
N HIS A 12 24.29 -9.16 23.63
CA HIS A 12 25.27 -9.29 22.53
C HIS A 12 26.41 -8.26 22.59
N GLY A 13 26.46 -7.39 23.61
CA GLY A 13 27.44 -6.30 23.67
C GLY A 13 27.31 -5.37 22.46
N HIS A 14 28.36 -5.24 21.65
CA HIS A 14 28.36 -4.47 20.40
C HIS A 14 28.19 -5.34 19.13
N ASP A 15 27.89 -6.64 19.28
CA ASP A 15 27.58 -7.50 18.13
C ASP A 15 26.11 -7.35 17.72
N PHE A 16 25.80 -6.22 17.09
CA PHE A 16 24.44 -5.90 16.64
C PHE A 16 23.96 -6.86 15.53
N LYS A 17 24.87 -7.45 14.76
CA LYS A 17 24.50 -8.38 13.69
C LYS A 17 24.00 -9.70 14.28
N ALA A 18 24.68 -10.23 15.28
CA ALA A 18 24.22 -11.41 16.00
C ALA A 18 22.87 -11.17 16.69
N ALA A 19 22.70 -10.00 17.31
CA ALA A 19 21.44 -9.63 17.96
C ALA A 19 20.24 -9.64 16.98
N ILE A 20 20.41 -9.04 15.79
CA ILE A 20 19.36 -9.02 14.75
C ILE A 20 19.12 -10.43 14.19
N ALA A 21 20.17 -11.23 14.01
CA ALA A 21 20.03 -12.60 13.52
C ALA A 21 19.23 -13.50 14.49
N ASP A 22 19.54 -13.43 15.78
CA ASP A 22 18.80 -14.19 16.80
C ASP A 22 17.37 -13.66 16.99
N PHE A 23 17.15 -12.35 16.86
CA PHE A 23 15.81 -11.78 16.81
C PHE A 23 14.97 -12.41 15.69
N TYR A 24 15.48 -12.42 14.45
CA TYR A 24 14.77 -13.04 13.32
C TYR A 24 14.64 -14.56 13.43
N ARG A 25 15.53 -15.22 14.18
CA ARG A 25 15.39 -16.65 14.49
C ARG A 25 14.16 -16.92 15.36
N LEU A 26 13.80 -15.98 16.24
CA LEU A 26 12.64 -16.07 17.12
C LEU A 26 11.36 -15.56 16.47
N THR A 27 11.43 -14.45 15.73
CA THR A 27 10.24 -13.77 15.18
C THR A 27 9.92 -14.15 13.73
N GLY A 28 10.81 -14.89 13.07
CA GLY A 28 10.75 -15.19 11.65
C GLY A 28 11.53 -14.17 10.80
N PRO A 29 12.15 -14.60 9.68
CA PRO A 29 12.90 -13.72 8.79
C PRO A 29 11.97 -12.85 7.93
N GLN A 30 12.48 -11.71 7.47
CA GLN A 30 11.78 -10.86 6.52
C GLN A 30 11.77 -11.52 5.13
N PRO A 31 10.60 -11.69 4.46
CA PRO A 31 10.55 -12.18 3.09
C PRO A 31 11.16 -11.16 2.13
N VAL A 32 11.71 -11.65 1.00
CA VAL A 32 12.17 -10.77 -0.08
C VAL A 32 10.96 -10.05 -0.67
N VAL A 33 11.05 -8.72 -0.73
CA VAL A 33 10.00 -7.89 -1.32
C VAL A 33 10.06 -7.94 -2.85
N PRO A 34 8.92 -7.76 -3.55
CA PRO A 34 8.92 -7.59 -5.00
C PRO A 34 9.82 -6.42 -5.42
N ARG A 35 10.51 -6.55 -6.56
CA ARG A 35 11.47 -5.55 -7.03
C ARG A 35 10.84 -4.14 -7.19
N PHE A 36 9.58 -4.05 -7.61
CA PHE A 36 8.89 -2.77 -7.80
C PHE A 36 8.76 -1.98 -6.48
N ALA A 37 8.73 -2.64 -5.32
CA ALA A 37 8.58 -1.99 -4.03
C ALA A 37 9.80 -1.12 -3.66
N LEU A 38 10.96 -1.40 -4.27
CA LEU A 38 12.20 -0.62 -4.11
C LEU A 38 12.33 0.53 -5.13
N GLY A 39 11.36 0.71 -6.01
CA GLY A 39 11.30 1.83 -6.95
C GLY A 39 10.74 3.10 -6.31
N ASN A 40 10.38 4.09 -7.13
CA ASN A 40 9.76 5.32 -6.66
C ASN A 40 8.24 5.15 -6.48
N TRP A 41 7.70 5.86 -5.49
CA TRP A 41 6.30 5.80 -5.11
C TRP A 41 5.67 7.17 -5.28
N TRP A 42 4.49 7.21 -5.92
CA TRP A 42 3.60 8.35 -5.85
C TRP A 42 2.44 8.03 -4.92
N SER A 43 2.25 8.88 -3.91
CA SER A 43 1.14 8.78 -2.95
C SER A 43 0.74 10.18 -2.54
N ARG A 44 -0.56 10.45 -2.55
CA ARG A 44 -1.14 11.72 -2.11
C ARG A 44 -2.55 11.47 -1.62
N TYR A 45 -2.88 12.04 -0.46
CA TYR A 45 -4.26 12.12 -0.01
C TYR A 45 -5.03 13.12 -0.87
N HIS A 46 -5.79 12.62 -1.83
CA HIS A 46 -6.51 13.40 -2.84
C HIS A 46 -7.60 12.54 -3.51
N PRO A 47 -8.80 13.08 -3.76
CA PRO A 47 -9.92 12.35 -4.35
C PRO A 47 -9.75 12.15 -5.86
N TYR A 48 -8.80 11.30 -6.23
CA TYR A 48 -8.53 11.00 -7.63
C TYR A 48 -9.74 10.35 -8.32
N SER A 49 -10.10 10.89 -9.48
CA SER A 49 -10.95 10.15 -10.44
C SER A 49 -10.11 9.21 -11.30
N ALA A 50 -10.72 8.20 -11.91
CA ALA A 50 -10.04 7.28 -12.83
C ALA A 50 -9.27 8.03 -13.95
N GLY A 51 -9.92 9.03 -14.57
CA GLY A 51 -9.29 9.82 -15.64
C GLY A 51 -8.14 10.70 -15.15
N GLU A 52 -8.28 11.33 -13.98
CA GLU A 52 -7.19 12.10 -13.37
C GLU A 52 -6.00 11.20 -13.04
N TYR A 53 -6.25 9.99 -12.56
CA TYR A 53 -5.21 9.05 -12.20
C TYR A 53 -4.44 8.54 -13.42
N THR A 54 -5.13 8.21 -14.52
CA THR A 54 -4.47 7.84 -15.77
C THR A 54 -3.64 9.02 -16.32
N GLY A 55 -4.18 10.24 -16.31
CA GLY A 55 -3.44 11.43 -16.76
C GLY A 55 -2.21 11.74 -15.90
N LEU A 56 -2.23 11.39 -14.62
CA LEU A 56 -1.04 11.44 -13.76
C LEU A 56 0.04 10.46 -14.25
N LEU A 57 -0.33 9.23 -14.62
CA LEU A 57 0.63 8.26 -15.17
C LEU A 57 1.25 8.77 -16.47
N ASP A 58 0.43 9.35 -17.36
CA ASP A 58 0.89 9.98 -18.59
C ASP A 58 1.88 11.13 -18.30
N THR A 59 1.60 11.95 -17.29
CA THR A 59 2.48 13.05 -16.87
C THR A 59 3.86 12.52 -16.44
N PHE A 60 3.92 11.44 -15.67
CA PHE A 60 5.20 10.82 -15.31
C PHE A 60 5.98 10.34 -16.54
N ALA A 61 5.28 9.71 -17.49
CA ALA A 61 5.87 9.25 -18.74
C ALA A 61 6.41 10.42 -19.58
N ASP A 62 5.62 11.48 -19.76
CA ASP A 62 5.99 12.68 -20.53
C ASP A 62 7.22 13.39 -19.94
N HIS A 63 7.31 13.45 -18.61
CA HIS A 63 8.45 14.04 -17.91
C HIS A 63 9.66 13.10 -17.77
N HIS A 64 9.57 11.88 -18.32
CA HIS A 64 10.63 10.87 -18.24
C HIS A 64 11.03 10.55 -16.80
N VAL A 65 10.07 10.64 -15.87
CA VAL A 65 10.26 10.27 -14.47
C VAL A 65 9.76 8.84 -14.32
N PRO A 66 10.61 7.87 -13.94
CA PRO A 66 10.15 6.51 -13.67
C PRO A 66 9.04 6.52 -12.63
N LEU A 67 8.08 5.59 -12.73
CA LEU A 67 7.06 5.34 -11.71
C LEU A 67 6.94 3.84 -11.48
N ALA A 68 7.21 3.39 -10.26
CA ALA A 68 7.13 1.98 -9.89
C ALA A 68 5.83 1.62 -9.17
N VAL A 69 5.34 2.51 -8.30
CA VAL A 69 4.10 2.32 -7.54
C VAL A 69 3.31 3.62 -7.51
N ALA A 70 2.03 3.55 -7.86
CA ALA A 70 1.06 4.61 -7.68
C ALA A 70 0.01 4.13 -6.66
N VAL A 71 -0.23 4.92 -5.61
CA VAL A 71 -1.19 4.60 -4.54
C VAL A 71 -2.48 5.41 -4.70
N LEU A 72 -3.63 4.74 -4.71
CA LEU A 72 -4.95 5.35 -4.57
C LEU A 72 -5.31 5.44 -3.08
N ASP A 73 -5.50 6.66 -2.60
CA ASP A 73 -5.88 6.92 -1.21
C ASP A 73 -7.41 6.90 -1.05
N MET A 74 -7.89 7.04 0.19
CA MET A 74 -9.24 6.78 0.71
C MET A 74 -10.43 6.89 -0.26
N ASP A 75 -10.53 7.97 -1.04
CA ASP A 75 -11.74 8.30 -1.81
C ASP A 75 -12.07 7.33 -2.96
N TRP A 76 -11.16 6.40 -3.31
CA TRP A 76 -11.49 5.30 -4.22
C TRP A 76 -12.66 4.46 -3.68
N HIS A 77 -12.86 4.42 -2.35
CA HIS A 77 -14.03 3.85 -1.71
C HIS A 77 -14.96 4.94 -1.16
N LEU A 78 -16.20 4.55 -0.84
CA LEU A 78 -17.15 5.46 -0.19
C LEU A 78 -16.61 5.85 1.20
N VAL A 79 -16.46 7.16 1.44
CA VAL A 79 -15.96 7.75 2.71
C VAL A 79 -17.01 8.62 3.40
N ASP A 80 -17.94 9.19 2.63
CA ASP A 80 -19.05 9.99 3.11
C ASP A 80 -20.37 9.27 2.80
N LEU A 81 -20.97 8.67 3.83
CA LEU A 81 -22.27 8.01 3.72
C LEU A 81 -23.32 8.77 4.54
N PRO A 82 -24.61 8.70 4.15
CA PRO A 82 -25.70 9.16 4.99
C PRO A 82 -25.62 8.59 6.41
N ALA A 83 -25.98 9.40 7.41
CA ALA A 83 -25.79 9.05 8.83
C ALA A 83 -26.53 7.78 9.27
N ASP A 84 -27.57 7.37 8.54
CA ASP A 84 -28.34 6.15 8.75
C ASP A 84 -27.66 4.89 8.14
N GLN A 85 -26.62 5.06 7.33
CA GLN A 85 -25.86 3.98 6.67
C GLN A 85 -24.53 3.66 7.35
N GLY A 86 -24.24 4.29 8.50
CA GLY A 86 -23.05 4.05 9.32
C GLY A 86 -21.95 5.10 9.16
N PRO A 87 -20.85 4.97 9.93
CA PRO A 87 -19.72 5.90 9.81
C PRO A 87 -19.12 5.72 8.42
N GLY A 88 -19.17 6.74 7.56
CA GLY A 88 -18.85 6.67 6.13
C GLY A 88 -17.55 5.96 5.74
N TRP A 89 -16.65 5.75 6.70
CA TRP A 89 -15.54 4.81 6.66
C TRP A 89 -15.96 3.32 6.76
N THR A 90 -16.86 2.85 5.89
CA THR A 90 -17.48 1.51 6.05
C THR A 90 -16.83 0.34 5.29
N GLY A 91 -15.78 0.53 4.47
CA GLY A 91 -15.04 -0.62 3.92
C GLY A 91 -14.45 -0.46 2.52
N PHE A 92 -14.67 -1.46 1.64
CA PHE A 92 -14.00 -1.66 0.35
C PHE A 92 -14.93 -1.48 -0.87
N THR A 93 -16.00 -0.69 -0.72
CA THR A 93 -16.97 -0.43 -1.80
C THR A 93 -16.50 0.72 -2.69
N TRP A 94 -16.32 0.45 -3.98
CA TRP A 94 -15.89 1.45 -4.96
C TRP A 94 -16.83 2.66 -5.04
N ASN A 95 -16.23 3.84 -5.00
CA ASN A 95 -16.90 5.09 -5.34
C ASN A 95 -17.08 5.17 -6.86
N ARG A 96 -18.30 4.88 -7.34
CA ARG A 96 -18.61 4.85 -8.77
C ARG A 96 -18.64 6.23 -9.43
N ASP A 97 -18.68 7.31 -8.66
CA ASP A 97 -18.58 8.67 -9.20
C ASP A 97 -17.15 9.00 -9.60
N LEU A 98 -16.15 8.47 -8.87
CA LEU A 98 -14.72 8.61 -9.19
C LEU A 98 -14.20 7.49 -10.08
N PHE A 99 -14.67 6.27 -9.87
CA PHE A 99 -14.29 5.04 -10.59
C PHE A 99 -15.53 4.31 -11.12
N PRO A 100 -16.13 4.77 -12.25
CA PRO A 100 -17.33 4.15 -12.82
C PRO A 100 -17.13 2.67 -13.17
N ASP A 101 -15.97 2.32 -13.76
CA ASP A 101 -15.52 0.95 -13.98
C ASP A 101 -14.12 0.72 -13.36
N PRO A 102 -14.06 0.21 -12.12
CA PRO A 102 -12.80 -0.05 -11.44
C PRO A 102 -11.94 -1.11 -12.13
N SER A 103 -12.56 -2.11 -12.78
CA SER A 103 -11.80 -3.18 -13.45
C SER A 103 -11.02 -2.61 -14.62
N ASP A 104 -11.67 -1.77 -15.42
CA ASP A 104 -11.05 -1.09 -16.55
C ASP A 104 -10.00 -0.06 -16.09
N SER A 105 -10.32 0.69 -15.03
CA SER A 105 -9.39 1.67 -14.42
C SER A 105 -8.08 1.00 -13.95
N LEU A 106 -8.18 -0.16 -13.31
CA LEU A 106 -7.02 -0.92 -12.84
C LEU A 106 -6.25 -1.60 -13.99
N ALA A 107 -6.95 -2.09 -15.01
CA ALA A 107 -6.32 -2.70 -16.19
C ALA A 107 -5.43 -1.68 -16.91
N THR A 108 -5.91 -0.45 -17.09
CA THR A 108 -5.16 0.65 -17.73
C THR A 108 -3.87 1.01 -16.99
N CYS A 109 -3.82 0.79 -15.67
CA CYS A 109 -2.64 1.08 -14.85
C CYS A 109 -1.55 -0.01 -14.91
N THR A 110 -1.77 -1.11 -15.66
CA THR A 110 -0.80 -2.23 -15.73
C THR A 110 0.21 -2.00 -16.86
N PRO A 111 1.52 -2.01 -16.59
CA PRO A 111 2.54 -1.87 -17.63
C PRO A 111 2.39 -2.94 -18.71
N GLY A 112 2.25 -2.52 -19.97
CA GLY A 112 2.04 -3.42 -21.12
C GLY A 112 0.57 -3.66 -21.49
N ALA A 113 -0.38 -3.08 -20.76
CA ALA A 113 -1.77 -2.97 -21.19
C ALA A 113 -1.93 -1.80 -22.16
N SER A 114 -1.47 -1.98 -23.40
CA SER A 114 -2.12 -1.32 -24.53
C SER A 114 -3.02 -2.36 -25.22
N PRO A 115 -4.13 -1.95 -25.85
CA PRO A 115 -4.88 -2.84 -26.72
C PRO A 115 -4.00 -3.43 -27.84
#